data_AF-A0A8B3LSB5-F1
#
_entry.id   AF-A0A8B3LSB5-F1
#
_cell.length_a   1.000
_cell.length_b   1.000
_cell.length_c   1.000
_cell.angle_alpha   90.00
_cell.angle_beta   90.00
_cell.angle_gamma   90.00
#
_symmetry.space_group_name_H-M   'P 1'
#
loop_
_entity.id
_entity.type
_entity.pdbx_description
1 polymer ?
#
loop_
_entity_poly.entity_id
_entity_poly.type
_entity_poly.pdbx_seq_one_letter_code
_entity_poly.pdbx_strand_id
1 'polypeptide(L)'
;MLTTTDDLRVKEIRELSTPDEVMREIPRTLTATRTVSASRNATHAILNGTDDRLLVIVGPCSIHDPVAAVDYASRLAALRESLSDRLEIVMRVYFEKPRTTVGWKGPRRVRGGSGSRSCA
;
A
#
# COMPACT_ATOMS: atom_id res chain seq x y z
N MET A 1 42.95 -17.95 -17.33
CA MET A 1 41.69 -18.04 -16.54
C MET A 1 40.92 -16.77 -16.79
N LEU A 2 39.66 -16.85 -17.20
CA LEU A 2 38.79 -15.67 -17.34
C LEU A 2 38.38 -15.23 -15.94
N THR A 3 38.72 -14.00 -15.57
CA THR A 3 38.29 -13.39 -14.31
C THR A 3 36.79 -13.13 -14.38
N THR A 4 36.02 -13.67 -13.45
CA THR A 4 34.58 -13.36 -13.38
C THR A 4 34.41 -11.89 -13.01
N THR A 5 33.62 -11.16 -13.78
CA THR A 5 33.32 -9.73 -13.54
C THR A 5 31.90 -9.52 -13.02
N ASP A 6 31.12 -10.60 -12.88
CA ASP A 6 29.71 -10.55 -12.54
C ASP A 6 29.46 -10.77 -11.04
N ASP A 7 28.39 -10.17 -10.51
CA ASP A 7 27.91 -10.29 -9.13
C ASP A 7 28.92 -10.05 -7.99
N LEU A 8 30.04 -9.36 -8.27
CA LEU A 8 31.16 -9.15 -7.33
C LEU A 8 30.79 -8.49 -5.98
N ARG A 9 29.65 -7.80 -5.90
CA ARG A 9 29.14 -7.12 -4.69
C ARG A 9 27.73 -7.55 -4.29
N VAL A 10 27.23 -8.64 -4.85
CA VAL A 10 25.92 -9.18 -4.51
C VAL A 10 26.08 -10.08 -3.28
N LYS A 11 25.41 -9.72 -2.19
CA LYS A 11 25.44 -10.54 -0.97
C LYS A 11 24.60 -11.80 -1.10
N GLU A 12 23.46 -11.68 -1.76
CA GLU A 12 22.48 -12.75 -1.91
C GLU A 12 21.44 -12.33 -2.95
N ILE A 13 21.00 -13.29 -3.77
CA ILE A 13 19.83 -13.17 -4.63
C ILE A 13 18.77 -14.11 -4.05
N ARG A 14 17.59 -13.56 -3.73
CA ARG A 14 16.44 -14.34 -3.26
C ARG A 14 15.32 -14.22 -4.25
N GLU A 15 14.72 -15.35 -4.57
CA GLU A 15 13.49 -15.39 -5.33
C GLU A 15 12.35 -14.77 -4.52
N LEU A 16 11.48 -14.04 -5.19
CA LEU A 16 10.29 -13.44 -4.62
C LEU A 16 9.07 -14.09 -5.27
N SER A 17 8.00 -14.24 -4.49
CA SER A 17 6.72 -14.68 -5.03
C SER A 17 6.30 -13.79 -6.20
N THR A 18 5.88 -14.43 -7.28
CA THR A 18 5.39 -13.75 -8.48
C THR A 18 4.07 -13.02 -8.18
N PRO A 19 3.72 -11.97 -8.95
CA PRO A 19 2.43 -11.31 -8.79
C PRO A 19 1.24 -12.27 -8.86
N ASP A 20 1.29 -13.28 -9.74
CA ASP A 20 0.23 -14.27 -9.91
C ASP A 20 0.08 -15.21 -8.72
N GLU A 21 1.17 -15.54 -8.02
CA GLU A 21 1.12 -16.30 -6.77
C GLU A 21 0.47 -15.48 -5.65
N VAL A 22 0.86 -14.21 -5.50
CA VAL A 22 0.28 -13.32 -4.48
C VAL A 22 -1.21 -13.08 -4.73
N MET A 23 -1.62 -12.92 -5.99
CA MET A 23 -3.03 -12.75 -6.35
C MET A 23 -3.87 -14.02 -6.11
N ARG A 24 -3.24 -15.21 -6.18
CA ARG A 24 -3.89 -16.48 -5.83
C ARG A 24 -3.98 -16.69 -4.32
N GLU A 25 -2.95 -16.32 -3.56
CA GLU A 25 -2.94 -16.40 -2.10
C GLU A 25 -3.94 -15.43 -1.47
N ILE A 26 -4.06 -14.22 -2.03
CA ILE A 26 -4.94 -13.16 -1.53
C ILE A 26 -5.93 -12.76 -2.65
N PRO A 27 -6.96 -13.59 -2.91
CA PRO A 27 -7.93 -13.31 -3.96
C PRO A 27 -8.75 -12.06 -3.61
N ARG A 28 -8.98 -11.20 -4.60
CA ARG A 28 -9.84 -10.02 -4.42
C ARG A 28 -11.27 -10.45 -4.16
N THR A 29 -11.95 -9.74 -3.25
CA THR A 29 -13.38 -9.92 -3.03
C THR A 29 -14.20 -9.08 -4.01
N LEU A 30 -15.48 -9.43 -4.19
CA LEU A 30 -16.42 -8.60 -4.96
C LEU A 30 -16.57 -7.20 -4.34
N THR A 31 -16.59 -7.10 -3.01
CA THR A 31 -16.63 -5.83 -2.29
C THR A 31 -15.42 -4.98 -2.61
N ALA A 32 -14.20 -5.52 -2.50
CA ALA A 32 -12.97 -4.80 -2.83
C ALA A 32 -12.98 -4.33 -4.29
N THR A 33 -13.44 -5.18 -5.21
CA THR A 33 -13.56 -4.85 -6.63
C THR A 33 -14.51 -3.66 -6.85
N ARG A 34 -15.70 -3.69 -6.22
CA ARG A 34 -16.67 -2.59 -6.30
C ARG A 34 -16.12 -1.31 -5.71
N THR A 35 -15.50 -1.36 -4.53
CA THR A 35 -14.91 -0.18 -3.88
C THR A 35 -13.84 0.47 -4.75
N VAL A 36 -12.92 -0.32 -5.32
CA VAL A 36 -11.85 0.20 -6.19
C VAL A 36 -12.42 0.80 -7.46
N SER A 37 -13.33 0.12 -8.14
CA SER A 37 -13.92 0.62 -9.39
C SER A 37 -14.74 1.89 -9.16
N ALA A 38 -15.57 1.93 -8.10
CA ALA A 38 -16.37 3.10 -7.77
C ALA A 38 -15.50 4.31 -7.41
N SER A 39 -14.48 4.14 -6.56
CA SER A 39 -13.57 5.23 -6.21
C SER A 39 -12.75 5.75 -7.38
N ARG A 40 -12.35 4.88 -8.33
CA ARG A 40 -11.67 5.31 -9.56
C ARG A 40 -12.58 6.15 -10.44
N ASN A 41 -13.83 5.73 -10.61
CA ASN A 41 -14.81 6.48 -11.40
C ASN A 41 -15.12 7.84 -10.76
N ALA A 42 -15.33 7.89 -9.43
CA ALA A 42 -15.54 9.14 -8.70
C ALA A 42 -14.33 10.08 -8.82
N THR A 43 -13.12 9.56 -8.60
CA THR A 43 -11.87 10.33 -8.78
C THR A 43 -11.76 10.88 -10.20
N HIS A 44 -12.09 10.07 -11.20
CA HIS A 44 -12.07 10.50 -12.60
C HIS A 44 -13.11 11.61 -12.87
N ALA A 45 -14.33 11.50 -12.33
CA ALA A 45 -15.35 12.53 -12.47
C ALA A 45 -14.91 13.87 -11.84
N ILE A 46 -14.32 13.82 -10.64
CA ILE A 46 -13.80 15.01 -9.94
C ILE A 46 -12.66 15.65 -10.74
N LEU A 47 -11.71 14.86 -11.23
CA LEU A 47 -10.58 15.37 -12.02
C LEU A 47 -11.01 15.99 -13.36
N ASN A 48 -12.14 15.54 -13.92
CA ASN A 48 -12.73 16.11 -15.15
C ASN A 48 -13.75 17.23 -14.88
N GLY A 49 -14.00 17.58 -13.62
CA GLY A 49 -14.94 18.64 -13.24
C GLY A 49 -16.42 18.30 -13.50
N THR A 50 -16.77 17.02 -13.65
CA THR A 50 -18.16 16.56 -13.76
C THR A 50 -18.76 16.16 -12.40
N ASP A 51 -17.98 16.26 -11.34
CA ASP A 51 -18.36 16.05 -9.94
C ASP A 51 -17.66 17.15 -9.12
N ASP A 52 -18.45 17.98 -8.44
CA ASP A 52 -17.95 19.15 -7.68
C ASP A 52 -17.44 18.78 -6.29
N ARG A 53 -17.48 17.49 -5.91
CA ARG A 53 -16.94 17.03 -4.63
C ARG A 53 -15.43 17.18 -4.56
N LEU A 54 -14.92 17.40 -3.35
CA LEU A 54 -13.49 17.49 -3.12
C LEU A 54 -12.89 16.09 -2.89
N LEU A 55 -11.88 15.71 -3.69
CA LEU A 55 -11.08 14.52 -3.44
C LEU A 55 -10.13 14.75 -2.26
N VAL A 56 -10.23 13.92 -1.23
CA VAL A 56 -9.41 14.02 -0.01
C VAL A 56 -8.61 12.74 0.21
N ILE A 57 -7.29 12.83 0.03
CA ILE A 57 -6.37 11.73 0.34
C ILE A 57 -5.81 11.94 1.75
N VAL A 58 -6.28 11.15 2.71
CA VAL A 58 -5.97 11.33 4.15
C VAL A 58 -5.65 10.01 4.82
N GLY A 59 -4.69 10.01 5.75
CA GLY A 59 -4.29 8.83 6.48
C GLY A 59 -2.92 8.98 7.14
N PRO A 60 -2.47 7.94 7.85
CA PRO A 60 -1.16 7.93 8.48
C PRO A 60 -0.03 8.12 7.45
N CYS A 61 1.10 8.69 7.90
CA CYS A 61 2.22 9.00 7.01
C CYS A 61 2.82 7.75 6.35
N SER A 62 2.89 6.65 7.09
CA SER A 62 3.27 5.31 6.67
C SER A 62 2.65 4.28 7.62
N ILE A 63 2.22 3.14 7.08
CA ILE A 63 1.62 2.05 7.83
C ILE A 63 2.73 1.16 8.39
N HIS A 64 2.79 1.02 9.71
CA HIS A 64 3.71 0.12 10.41
C HIS A 64 2.98 -0.96 11.21
N ASP A 65 1.76 -0.68 11.68
CA ASP A 65 0.89 -1.61 12.38
C ASP A 65 -0.40 -1.83 11.55
N PRO A 66 -0.66 -3.05 11.04
CA PRO A 66 -1.89 -3.39 10.33
C PRO A 66 -3.15 -3.27 11.20
N VAL A 67 -3.07 -3.53 12.51
CA VAL A 67 -4.25 -3.50 13.40
C VAL A 67 -4.71 -2.06 13.58
N ALA A 68 -3.81 -1.15 13.94
CA ALA A 68 -4.12 0.28 14.00
C ALA A 68 -4.57 0.85 12.64
N ALA A 69 -4.02 0.35 11.54
CA ALA A 69 -4.45 0.75 10.20
C ALA A 69 -5.91 0.40 9.92
N VAL A 70 -6.35 -0.80 10.32
CA VAL A 70 -7.75 -1.23 10.16
C VAL A 70 -8.68 -0.44 11.10
N ASP A 71 -8.31 -0.20 12.35
CA ASP A 71 -9.10 0.66 13.26
C ASP A 71 -9.28 2.07 12.69
N TYR A 72 -8.20 2.66 12.17
CA TYR A 72 -8.26 3.95 11.48
C TYR A 72 -9.19 3.90 10.26
N ALA A 73 -9.09 2.85 9.43
CA ALA A 73 -9.94 2.68 8.25
C ALA A 73 -11.43 2.59 8.62
N SER A 74 -11.78 1.87 9.70
CA SER A 74 -13.15 1.75 10.19
C SER A 74 -13.74 3.10 10.60
N ARG A 75 -12.97 3.93 11.33
CA ARG A 75 -13.40 5.28 11.71
C ARG A 75 -13.53 6.20 10.49
N LEU A 76 -12.58 6.11 9.55
CA LEU A 76 -12.61 6.91 8.33
C LEU A 76 -13.77 6.53 7.41
N ALA A 77 -14.16 5.24 7.37
CA ALA A 77 -15.29 4.78 6.58
C ALA A 77 -16.61 5.41 7.03
N ALA A 78 -16.84 5.55 8.34
CA ALA A 78 -18.01 6.24 8.87
C ALA A 78 -18.05 7.72 8.45
N LEU A 79 -16.89 8.40 8.49
CA LEU A 79 -16.78 9.79 8.04
C LEU A 79 -17.00 9.93 6.54
N ARG A 80 -16.44 9.01 5.74
CA ARG A 80 -16.63 8.96 4.29
C ARG A 80 -18.11 8.88 3.91
N GLU A 81 -18.88 8.05 4.63
CA GLU A 81 -20.32 7.96 4.43
C GLU A 81 -21.03 9.27 4.82
N SER A 82 -20.73 9.80 6.00
CA SER A 82 -21.40 11.02 6.50
C SER A 82 -21.14 12.28 5.68
N LEU A 83 -20.04 12.33 4.93
CA LEU A 83 -19.61 13.49 4.14
C LEU A 83 -19.61 13.20 2.63
N SER A 84 -20.27 12.12 2.20
CA SER A 84 -20.22 11.63 0.81
C SER A 84 -20.83 12.59 -0.20
N ASP A 85 -21.70 13.49 0.26
CA ASP A 85 -22.35 14.54 -0.53
C ASP A 85 -21.37 15.61 -1.00
N ARG A 86 -20.27 15.82 -0.25
CA ARG A 86 -19.30 16.90 -0.49
C ARG A 86 -17.89 16.41 -0.74
N LEU A 87 -17.52 15.24 -0.22
CA LEU A 87 -16.16 14.73 -0.24
C LEU A 87 -16.08 13.32 -0.83
N GLU A 88 -15.04 13.07 -1.63
CA GLU A 88 -14.58 11.71 -1.94
C GLU A 88 -13.33 11.43 -1.11
N ILE A 89 -13.52 10.74 0.02
CA ILE A 89 -12.43 10.43 0.96
C ILE A 89 -11.75 9.11 0.57
N VAL A 90 -10.43 9.16 0.35
CA VAL A 90 -9.59 8.01 0.05
C VAL A 90 -8.51 7.85 1.13
N MET A 91 -8.45 6.67 1.74
CA MET A 91 -7.44 6.38 2.76
C MET A 91 -6.04 6.31 2.14
N ARG A 92 -5.09 7.04 2.73
CA ARG A 92 -3.66 6.92 2.41
C ARG A 92 -3.07 5.66 3.04
N VAL A 93 -2.56 4.75 2.22
CA VAL A 93 -1.92 3.48 2.64
C VAL A 93 -0.51 3.39 2.05
N TYR A 94 0.46 4.06 2.68
CA TYR A 94 1.86 4.05 2.23
C TYR A 94 2.67 3.08 3.08
N PHE A 95 3.42 2.16 2.44
CA PHE A 95 4.22 1.17 3.16
C PHE A 95 5.62 1.68 3.52
N GLU A 96 6.23 2.52 2.69
CA GLU A 96 7.58 3.01 2.93
C GLU A 96 7.66 4.53 2.72
N LYS A 97 8.61 5.16 3.39
CA LYS A 97 9.01 6.54 3.13
C LYS A 97 10.46 6.53 2.63
N PRO A 98 10.74 7.00 1.40
CA PRO A 98 12.10 7.00 0.88
C PRO A 98 13.02 7.83 1.79
N ARG A 99 14.13 7.24 2.24
CA ARG A 99 15.14 7.86 3.10
C ARG A 99 16.52 7.78 2.45
N THR A 100 17.31 8.84 2.62
CA THR A 100 18.72 8.92 2.21
C THR A 100 19.69 8.48 3.32
N THR A 101 19.18 8.25 4.53
CA THR A 101 19.93 7.82 5.72
C THR A 101 19.44 6.46 6.22
N VAL A 102 20.24 5.81 7.08
CA VAL A 102 19.86 4.52 7.70
C VAL A 102 18.61 4.71 8.56
N GLY A 103 17.55 3.96 8.28
CA GLY A 103 16.27 4.06 8.99
C GLY A 103 15.31 2.92 8.63
N TRP A 104 14.12 2.94 9.23
CA TRP A 104 13.08 1.93 9.03
C TRP A 104 12.57 1.94 7.57
N LYS A 105 12.57 0.77 6.93
CA LYS A 105 12.30 0.58 5.48
C LYS A 105 10.88 0.08 5.17
N GLY A 106 9.92 0.34 6.07
CA GLY A 106 8.54 -0.10 5.90
C GLY A 106 8.29 -1.57 6.29
N PRO A 107 7.03 -2.01 6.31
CA PRO A 107 6.62 -3.37 6.66
C PRO A 107 6.83 -4.38 5.52
N ARG A 108 7.04 -3.92 4.27
CA ARG A 108 7.28 -4.80 3.12
C ARG A 108 8.76 -5.18 3.00
N ARG A 109 9.28 -5.83 4.03
CA ARG A 109 10.37 -6.80 3.90
C ARG A 109 9.95 -7.98 4.77
N VAL A 110 9.49 -9.04 4.11
CA VAL A 110 9.20 -10.42 4.57
C VAL A 110 9.16 -10.60 6.09
N ARG A 111 8.00 -11.06 6.61
CA ARG A 111 7.70 -11.38 8.02
C ARG A 111 8.95 -11.68 8.85
N GLY A 112 9.24 -10.81 9.82
CA GLY A 112 10.32 -10.96 10.80
C GLY A 112 10.48 -9.67 11.60
N GLY A 113 9.85 -9.60 12.77
CA GLY A 113 9.94 -8.45 13.67
C GLY A 113 11.37 -8.18 14.14
N SER A 114 11.62 -6.92 14.50
CA SER A 114 12.82 -6.40 15.16
C SER A 114 14.16 -6.75 14.49
N GLY A 115 14.56 -5.99 13.46
CA GLY A 115 15.97 -5.81 13.06
C GLY A 115 16.75 -7.05 12.59
N SER A 116 16.20 -8.26 12.72
CA SER A 116 16.81 -9.50 12.30
C SER A 116 16.30 -9.83 10.90
N ARG A 117 17.24 -10.04 9.98
CA ARG A 117 16.93 -10.60 8.66
C ARG A 117 16.90 -12.12 8.82
N SER A 118 15.86 -12.68 9.44
CA SER A 118 15.71 -14.15 9.40
C SER A 118 15.13 -14.52 8.03
N CYS A 119 15.98 -15.06 7.16
CA CYS A 119 15.53 -16.06 6.21
C CYS A 119 15.35 -17.35 7.00
N ALA A 120 14.12 -17.80 7.13
CA ALA A 120 13.73 -19.19 7.29
C ALA A 120 12.43 -19.34 6.53
#